data_AF-A0AAP2ZBA6-F1
#
_entry.id   AF-A0AAP2ZBA6-F1
#
_cell.length_a   1.000
_cell.length_b   1.000
_cell.length_c   1.000
_cell.angle_alpha   90.00
_cell.angle_beta   90.00
_cell.angle_gamma   90.00
#
_symmetry.space_group_name_H-M   'P 1'
#
loop_
_entity.id
_entity.type
_entity.pdbx_description
1 polymer ?
#
loop_
_entity_poly.entity_id
_entity_poly.type
_entity_poly.pdbx_seq_one_letter_code
_entity_poly.pdbx_strand_id
1 'polypeptide(L)'
;MTGLETALATTGLKVLGEELIQWVRQRGNELSENDWAEMGLVISRKLEIDRRNIEASFLHNSQKHDIARRIESAGQIYRELAIVGEDEGFDQDLIDVYSELADICANWAIETRDLTKYWLSATDFFEVEAEYRELVD
;
A
#
# COMPACT_ATOMS: atom_id res chain seq x y z
N MET A 1 -7.11 -21.02 8.81
CA MET A 1 -7.06 -20.04 7.72
C MET A 1 -7.65 -18.77 8.23
N THR A 2 -6.84 -17.73 8.39
CA THR A 2 -7.29 -16.40 8.82
C THR A 2 -8.06 -15.69 7.69
N GLY A 3 -8.79 -14.62 8.04
CA GLY A 3 -9.45 -13.76 7.05
C GLY A 3 -8.44 -13.17 6.07
N LEU A 4 -7.26 -12.80 6.58
CA LEU A 4 -6.09 -12.36 5.82
C LEU A 4 -5.61 -13.44 4.84
N GLU A 5 -5.27 -14.65 5.31
CA GLU A 5 -4.80 -15.73 4.44
C GLU A 5 -5.79 -16.04 3.30
N THR A 6 -7.09 -15.96 3.60
CA THR A 6 -8.15 -16.11 2.60
C THR A 6 -8.17 -14.94 1.63
N ALA A 7 -8.06 -13.69 2.09
CA ALA A 7 -7.97 -12.50 1.25
C ALA A 7 -6.76 -12.60 0.31
N LEU A 8 -5.57 -12.91 0.84
CA LEU A 8 -4.32 -13.02 0.09
C LEU A 8 -4.35 -14.19 -0.89
N ALA A 9 -5.01 -15.30 -0.55
CA ALA A 9 -5.23 -16.45 -1.43
C ALA A 9 -6.30 -16.20 -2.51
N THR A 10 -7.35 -15.43 -2.19
CA THR A 10 -8.49 -15.19 -3.10
C THR A 10 -8.20 -14.08 -4.09
N THR A 11 -7.62 -12.95 -3.65
CA THR A 11 -7.21 -11.86 -4.55
C THR A 11 -5.91 -12.17 -5.29
N GLY A 12 -5.09 -13.07 -4.74
CA GLY A 12 -3.76 -13.32 -5.24
C GLY A 12 -2.95 -12.03 -5.19
N LEU A 13 -2.21 -11.82 -4.09
CA LEU A 13 -1.27 -10.71 -3.85
C LEU A 13 -0.31 -10.31 -4.99
N LYS A 14 -0.31 -11.02 -6.11
CA LYS A 14 0.29 -10.59 -7.37
C LYS A 14 -0.28 -9.25 -7.88
N VAL A 15 -1.54 -8.91 -7.59
CA VAL A 15 -2.18 -7.68 -8.10
C VAL A 15 -2.76 -6.87 -6.94
N LEU A 16 -2.03 -5.82 -6.50
CA LEU A 16 -2.68 -4.69 -5.81
C LEU A 16 -3.67 -4.10 -6.81
N GLY A 17 -4.95 -4.10 -6.47
CA GLY A 17 -6.01 -3.72 -7.40
C GLY A 17 -7.37 -3.63 -6.74
N GLU A 18 -8.38 -3.37 -7.57
CA GLU A 18 -9.75 -3.07 -7.14
C GLU A 18 -10.37 -4.14 -6.24
N GLU A 19 -10.05 -5.41 -6.45
CA GLU A 19 -10.58 -6.52 -5.65
C GLU A 19 -10.14 -6.44 -4.17
N LEU A 20 -8.88 -6.08 -3.92
CA LEU A 20 -8.37 -5.95 -2.55
C LEU A 20 -8.97 -4.73 -1.85
N ILE A 21 -9.14 -3.62 -2.58
CA ILE A 21 -9.83 -2.42 -2.09
C ILE A 21 -11.27 -2.77 -1.67
N GLN A 22 -12.01 -3.47 -2.55
CA GLN A 22 -13.38 -3.88 -2.26
C GLN A 22 -13.44 -4.86 -1.08
N TRP A 23 -12.45 -5.74 -0.96
CA TRP A 23 -12.37 -6.67 0.16
C TRP A 23 -12.17 -5.92 1.49
N VAL A 24 -11.24 -4.97 1.57
CA VAL A 24 -11.02 -4.14 2.77
C VAL A 24 -12.29 -3.37 3.13
N ARG A 25 -12.96 -2.78 2.16
CA ARG A 25 -14.24 -2.08 2.40
C ARG A 25 -15.35 -2.97 2.95
N GLN A 26 -15.42 -4.22 2.50
CA GLN A 26 -16.52 -5.13 2.86
C GLN A 26 -16.25 -5.89 4.15
N ARG A 27 -14.98 -6.13 4.47
CA ARG A 27 -14.56 -7.03 5.55
C ARG A 27 -13.53 -6.43 6.50
N GLY A 28 -13.19 -5.16 6.34
CA GLY A 28 -12.21 -4.48 7.19
C GLY A 28 -12.61 -4.51 8.66
N ASN A 29 -13.89 -4.35 8.96
CA ASN A 29 -14.46 -4.48 10.30
C ASN A 29 -14.46 -5.92 10.86
N GLU A 30 -14.16 -6.92 10.03
CA GLU A 30 -13.96 -8.31 10.48
C GLU A 30 -12.49 -8.59 10.86
N LEU A 31 -11.59 -7.63 10.63
CA LEU A 31 -10.16 -7.78 10.94
C LEU A 31 -9.89 -7.60 12.43
N SER A 32 -8.97 -8.40 12.97
CA SER A 32 -8.29 -8.03 14.20
C SER A 32 -7.30 -6.89 13.93
N GLU A 33 -6.99 -6.10 14.93
CA GLU A 33 -5.96 -5.05 14.84
C GLU A 33 -4.62 -5.60 14.32
N ASN A 34 -4.23 -6.80 14.76
CA ASN A 34 -3.03 -7.47 14.27
C ASN A 34 -3.12 -7.86 12.79
N ASP A 35 -4.26 -8.39 12.32
CA ASP A 35 -4.44 -8.72 10.90
C ASP A 35 -4.46 -7.45 10.04
N TRP A 36 -5.08 -6.39 10.54
CA TRP A 36 -5.11 -5.05 9.93
C TRP A 36 -3.70 -4.44 9.83
N ALA A 37 -2.90 -4.56 10.88
CA ALA A 37 -1.50 -4.17 10.88
C ALA A 37 -0.70 -5.02 9.88
N GLU A 38 -0.86 -6.35 9.86
CA GLU A 38 -0.12 -7.23 8.94
C GLU A 38 -0.45 -6.94 7.46
N MET A 39 -1.67 -6.49 7.14
CA MET A 39 -2.04 -6.07 5.78
C MET A 39 -1.14 -4.98 5.23
N GLY A 40 -0.81 -3.96 6.04
CA GLY A 40 0.08 -2.88 5.64
C GLY A 40 1.46 -3.40 5.20
N LEU A 41 2.03 -4.38 5.92
CA LEU A 41 3.37 -4.93 5.69
C LEU A 41 3.40 -5.64 4.34
N VAL A 42 2.31 -6.33 4.01
CA VAL A 42 2.17 -7.03 2.75
C VAL A 42 2.13 -6.04 1.58
N ILE A 43 1.42 -4.92 1.73
CA ILE A 43 1.36 -3.85 0.73
C ILE A 43 2.74 -3.21 0.56
N SER A 44 3.41 -2.87 1.67
CA SER A 44 4.76 -2.26 1.67
C SER A 44 5.79 -3.13 0.95
N ARG A 45 5.82 -4.44 1.24
CA ARG A 45 6.71 -5.40 0.55
C ARG A 45 6.48 -5.43 -0.96
N LYS A 46 5.24 -5.26 -1.40
CA LYS A 46 4.91 -5.24 -2.84
C LYS A 46 5.40 -3.95 -3.50
N LEU A 47 5.26 -2.81 -2.83
CA LEU A 47 5.78 -1.53 -3.30
C LEU A 47 7.32 -1.51 -3.36
N GLU A 48 8.00 -2.19 -2.43
CA GLU A 48 9.45 -2.37 -2.49
C GLU A 48 9.90 -3.11 -3.77
N ILE A 49 9.16 -4.15 -4.17
CA ILE A 49 9.42 -4.87 -5.43
C ILE A 49 9.22 -3.94 -6.63
N ASP A 50 8.15 -3.14 -6.62
CA ASP A 50 7.87 -2.20 -7.70
C ASP A 50 8.94 -1.09 -7.80
N ARG A 51 9.43 -0.55 -6.67
CA ARG A 51 10.59 0.36 -6.65
C ARG A 51 11.82 -0.28 -7.27
N ARG A 52 12.18 -1.49 -6.86
CA ARG A 52 13.36 -2.19 -7.42
C ARG A 52 13.22 -2.42 -8.94
N ASN A 53 12.01 -2.72 -9.41
CA ASN A 53 11.75 -2.89 -10.85
C ASN A 53 11.92 -1.58 -11.62
N ILE A 54 11.52 -0.45 -11.03
CA ILE A 54 11.76 0.89 -11.57
C ILE A 54 13.27 1.16 -11.68
N GLU A 55 14.00 0.96 -10.58
CA GLU A 55 15.44 1.28 -10.50
C GLU A 55 16.29 0.40 -11.42
N ALA A 56 15.93 -0.88 -11.54
CA ALA A 56 16.71 -1.86 -12.30
C ALA A 56 16.55 -1.74 -13.83
N SER A 57 15.55 -0.99 -14.32
CA SER A 57 15.13 -1.10 -15.72
C SER A 57 14.99 0.24 -16.46
N PHE A 58 15.40 0.26 -17.73
CA PHE A 58 14.82 1.18 -18.73
C PHE A 58 13.40 0.70 -19.08
N LEU A 59 12.47 0.86 -18.14
CA LEU A 59 11.09 0.41 -18.31
C LEU A 59 10.46 1.08 -19.54
N HIS A 60 9.75 0.29 -20.35
CA HIS A 60 8.87 0.84 -21.38
C HIS A 60 7.72 1.62 -20.73
N ASN A 61 7.17 2.62 -21.44
CA ASN A 61 6.09 3.45 -20.92
C ASN A 61 4.88 2.64 -20.41
N SER A 62 4.53 1.53 -21.07
CA SER A 62 3.44 0.64 -20.62
C SER A 62 3.71 0.04 -19.24
N GLN A 63 4.93 -0.43 -18.98
CA GLN A 63 5.31 -1.00 -17.68
C GLN A 63 5.29 0.05 -16.58
N LYS A 64 5.70 1.29 -16.88
CA LYS A 64 5.61 2.42 -15.95
C LYS A 64 4.16 2.75 -15.60
N HIS A 65 3.26 2.77 -16.59
CA HIS A 65 1.83 2.94 -16.33
C HIS A 65 1.25 1.82 -15.47
N ASP A 66 1.68 0.58 -15.67
CA ASP A 66 1.23 -0.55 -14.86
C ASP A 66 1.72 -0.44 -13.41
N ILE A 67 2.98 -0.03 -13.21
CA ILE A 67 3.54 0.19 -11.87
C ILE A 67 2.84 1.38 -11.19
N ALA A 68 2.66 2.50 -11.90
CA ALA A 68 1.95 3.66 -11.37
C ALA A 68 0.52 3.33 -10.93
N ARG A 69 -0.19 2.46 -11.68
CA ARG A 69 -1.52 1.98 -11.28
C ARG A 69 -1.47 1.14 -10.01
N ARG A 70 -0.46 0.28 -9.84
CA ARG A 70 -0.29 -0.51 -8.61
C ARG A 70 0.03 0.36 -7.40
N ILE A 71 0.88 1.38 -7.57
CA ILE A 71 1.18 2.36 -6.52
C ILE A 71 -0.09 3.13 -6.12
N GLU A 72 -0.88 3.57 -7.10
CA GLU A 72 -2.17 4.24 -6.84
C GLU A 72 -3.15 3.32 -6.09
N SER A 73 -3.26 2.05 -6.50
CA SER A 73 -4.09 1.07 -5.78
C SER A 73 -3.57 0.83 -4.35
N ALA A 74 -2.26 0.80 -4.14
CA ALA A 74 -1.68 0.68 -2.80
C ALA A 74 -2.11 1.86 -1.91
N GLY A 75 -2.00 3.09 -2.43
CA GLY A 75 -2.44 4.29 -1.70
C GLY A 75 -3.92 4.26 -1.36
N GLN A 76 -4.76 3.78 -2.28
CA GLN A 76 -6.19 3.57 -1.99
C GLN A 76 -6.39 2.53 -0.89
N ILE A 77 -5.66 1.41 -0.89
CA ILE A 77 -5.79 0.40 0.15
C ILE A 77 -5.35 0.96 1.52
N TYR A 78 -4.24 1.70 1.60
CA TYR A 78 -3.85 2.36 2.86
C TYR A 78 -4.91 3.33 3.35
N ARG A 79 -5.54 4.10 2.45
CA ARG A 79 -6.64 4.99 2.82
C ARG A 79 -7.83 4.22 3.40
N GLU A 80 -8.21 3.09 2.81
CA GLU A 80 -9.28 2.24 3.35
C GLU A 80 -8.89 1.60 4.68
N LEU A 81 -7.62 1.18 4.85
CA LEU A 81 -7.14 0.66 6.13
C LEU A 81 -7.18 1.74 7.22
N ALA A 82 -6.82 2.99 6.93
CA ALA A 82 -6.95 4.09 7.88
C ALA A 82 -8.40 4.29 8.32
N ILE A 83 -9.35 4.32 7.37
CA ILE A 83 -10.79 4.44 7.66
C ILE A 83 -11.27 3.27 8.55
N VAL A 84 -10.87 2.04 8.23
CA VAL A 84 -11.22 0.86 9.04
C VAL A 84 -10.65 0.99 10.46
N GLY A 85 -9.41 1.45 10.60
CA GLY A 85 -8.80 1.68 11.92
C GLY A 85 -9.54 2.74 12.73
N GLU A 86 -9.95 3.85 12.09
CA GLU A 86 -10.75 4.90 12.72
C GLU A 86 -12.11 4.36 13.20
N ASP A 87 -12.81 3.59 12.36
CA ASP A 87 -14.13 3.04 12.65
C ASP A 87 -14.09 2.00 13.80
N GLU A 88 -13.04 1.16 13.83
CA GLU A 88 -12.86 0.12 14.86
C GLU A 88 -12.13 0.62 16.12
N GLY A 89 -11.58 1.83 16.10
CA GLY A 89 -10.86 2.43 17.23
C GLY A 89 -9.51 1.78 17.52
N PHE A 90 -8.77 1.43 16.47
CA PHE A 90 -7.40 0.90 16.55
C PHE A 90 -6.38 1.99 16.85
N ASP A 91 -5.11 1.59 16.99
CA ASP A 91 -4.00 2.48 17.29
C ASP A 91 -3.93 3.71 16.36
N GLN A 92 -3.99 4.91 16.96
CA GLN A 92 -4.04 6.17 16.24
C GLN A 92 -2.73 6.50 15.53
N ASP A 93 -1.59 6.14 16.11
CA ASP A 93 -0.28 6.42 15.50
C ASP A 93 -0.18 5.63 14.19
N LEU A 94 -0.66 4.38 14.19
CA LEU A 94 -0.69 3.56 12.98
C LEU A 94 -1.73 4.03 11.93
N ILE A 95 -2.88 4.54 12.37
CA ILE A 95 -3.87 5.17 11.47
C ILE A 95 -3.27 6.38 10.75
N ASP A 96 -2.55 7.23 11.48
CA ASP A 96 -1.91 8.43 10.94
C ASP A 96 -0.85 8.05 9.90
N VAL A 97 -0.04 7.04 10.20
CA VAL A 97 0.94 6.47 9.26
C VAL A 97 0.27 5.94 7.99
N TYR A 98 -0.84 5.20 8.08
CA TYR A 98 -1.57 4.76 6.89
C TYR A 98 -2.13 5.92 6.06
N SER A 99 -2.61 6.98 6.71
CA SER A 99 -3.05 8.19 6.02
C SER A 99 -1.92 8.87 5.27
N GLU A 100 -0.73 8.95 5.87
CA GLU A 100 0.46 9.53 5.23
C GLU A 100 0.97 8.67 4.07
N LEU A 101 1.10 7.36 4.26
CA LEU A 101 1.49 6.42 3.20
C LEU A 101 0.53 6.47 2.00
N ALA A 102 -0.77 6.68 2.25
CA ALA A 102 -1.76 6.83 1.18
C ALA A 102 -1.50 8.07 0.32
N ASP A 103 -1.19 9.21 0.94
CA ASP A 103 -0.91 10.47 0.24
C ASP A 103 0.42 10.43 -0.51
N ILE A 104 1.45 9.83 0.10
CA ILE A 104 2.75 9.62 -0.56
C ILE A 104 2.58 8.71 -1.79
N CYS A 105 1.80 7.63 -1.68
CA CYS A 105 1.52 6.75 -2.82
C CYS A 105 0.83 7.51 -3.97
N ALA A 106 -0.10 8.42 -3.67
CA ALA A 106 -0.76 9.22 -4.70
C ALA A 106 0.25 10.09 -5.47
N ASN A 107 1.18 10.74 -4.75
CA ASN A 107 2.25 11.54 -5.35
C ASN A 107 3.23 10.68 -6.15
N TRP A 108 3.65 9.55 -5.59
CA TRP A 108 4.56 8.61 -6.25
C TRP A 108 3.96 8.02 -7.53
N ALA A 109 2.66 7.70 -7.55
CA ALA A 109 1.98 7.24 -8.76
C ALA A 109 1.99 8.31 -9.87
N ILE A 110 1.86 9.59 -9.52
CA ILE A 110 1.95 10.72 -10.47
C ILE A 110 3.39 10.85 -11.00
N GLU A 111 4.39 10.83 -10.13
CA GLU A 111 5.81 10.89 -10.51
C GLU A 111 6.22 9.73 -11.42
N THR A 112 5.74 8.51 -11.12
CA THR A 112 6.02 7.32 -11.93
C THR A 112 5.51 7.45 -13.37
N ARG A 113 4.43 8.21 -13.58
CA ARG A 113 3.87 8.52 -14.91
C ARG A 113 4.67 9.61 -15.63
N ASP A 114 5.28 10.53 -14.89
CA ASP A 114 6.04 11.66 -15.42
C ASP A 114 7.55 11.36 -15.49
N LEU A 115 8.01 11.08 -16.71
CA LEU A 115 9.38 10.68 -17.02
C LEU A 115 10.45 11.73 -16.70
N THR A 116 10.06 12.94 -16.33
CA THR A 116 10.97 14.06 -16.08
C THR A 116 11.21 14.35 -14.59
N LYS A 117 10.44 13.71 -13.70
CA LYS A 117 10.52 13.97 -12.26
C LYS A 117 11.52 13.04 -11.57
N TYR A 118 12.22 13.61 -10.59
CA TYR A 118 12.93 12.83 -9.58
C TYR A 118 11.89 12.17 -8.67
N TRP A 119 12.15 10.92 -8.31
CA TRP A 119 11.22 10.02 -7.63
C TRP A 119 11.28 10.24 -6.12
N LEU A 120 11.16 11.50 -5.67
CA LEU A 120 11.30 11.89 -4.26
C LEU A 120 10.25 11.20 -3.40
N SER A 121 9.03 11.04 -3.93
CA SER A 121 7.93 10.39 -3.21
C SER A 121 8.22 8.91 -2.91
N ALA A 122 9.06 8.24 -3.71
CA ALA A 122 9.47 6.87 -3.41
C ALA A 122 10.41 6.84 -2.20
N THR A 123 11.29 7.83 -2.04
CA THR A 123 12.17 7.95 -0.87
C THR A 123 11.35 8.25 0.38
N ASP A 124 10.48 9.27 0.31
CA ASP A 124 9.58 9.64 1.42
C ASP A 124 8.74 8.44 1.88
N PHE A 125 8.25 7.63 0.93
CA PHE A 125 7.50 6.41 1.26
C PHE A 125 8.29 5.46 2.15
N PHE A 126 9.56 5.16 1.83
CA PHE A 126 10.34 4.20 2.60
C PHE A 126 10.89 4.76 3.92
N GLU A 127 10.90 6.09 4.09
CA GLU A 127 11.17 6.71 5.39
C GLU A 127 9.98 6.49 6.33
N VAL A 128 8.76 6.78 5.88
CA VAL A 128 7.52 6.55 6.65
C VAL A 128 7.25 5.04 6.84
N GLU A 129 7.59 4.20 5.85
CA GLU A 129 7.45 2.75 5.96
C GLU A 129 8.39 2.13 7.01
N ALA A 130 9.51 2.78 7.33
CA ALA A 130 10.38 2.35 8.41
C ALA A 130 9.75 2.62 9.77
N GLU A 131 9.15 3.79 9.98
CA GLU A 131 8.37 4.12 11.18
C GLU A 131 7.21 3.15 11.37
N TYR A 132 6.47 2.89 10.29
CA TYR A 132 5.42 1.87 10.26
C TYR A 132 5.90 0.50 10.79
N ARG A 133 7.07 0.02 10.36
CA ARG A 133 7.61 -1.27 10.81
C ARG A 133 7.94 -1.27 12.30
N GLU A 134 8.40 -0.15 12.83
CA GLU A 134 8.70 -0.01 14.27
C GLU A 134 7.43 -0.06 15.14
N LEU A 135 6.28 0.37 14.59
CA LEU A 135 4.99 0.34 15.28
C LEU A 135 4.31 -1.05 15.28
N VAL A 136 4.66 -1.90 14.31
CA VAL A 136 4.04 -3.23 14.13
C VAL A 136 4.86 -4.37 14.77
N ASP A 137 6.14 -4.14 15.08
CA ASP A 137 7.03 -5.09 15.79
C ASP A 137 6.81 -5.12 17.32
#